data_AF-A0A481UDP1-F1
#
_entry.id   AF-A0A481UDP1-F1
#
_cell.length_a   1.000
_cell.length_b   1.000
_cell.length_c   1.000
_cell.angle_alpha   90.00
_cell.angle_beta   90.00
_cell.angle_gamma   90.00
#
_symmetry.space_group_name_H-M   'P 1'
#
loop_
_entity.id
_entity.type
_entity.pdbx_description
1 polymer ?
#
loop_
_entity_poly.entity_id
_entity_poly.type
_entity_poly.pdbx_seq_one_letter_code
_entity_poly.pdbx_strand_id
1 'polypeptide(L)' 'MATWSNAFLMDAASPLMEHLSLFHDYTMLILIVILTIISYTMIMIMKNKLINKTLMEGQIIEILWTIIPMITLLFIA' A
#
# COMPACT_ATOMS: atom_id res chain seq x y z
N MET A 1 8.26 17.28 21.98
CA MET A 1 9.12 16.29 22.67
C MET A 1 8.47 14.94 22.53
N ALA A 2 9.24 13.86 22.30
CA ALA A 2 8.69 12.51 22.25
C ALA A 2 8.03 12.18 23.59
N THR A 3 6.74 11.87 23.58
CA THR A 3 6.08 11.21 24.70
C THR A 3 6.26 9.70 24.57
N TRP A 4 6.25 8.99 25.70
CA TRP A 4 6.26 7.53 25.70
C TRP A 4 5.08 7.01 24.88
N SER A 5 5.33 5.95 24.11
CA SER A 5 4.34 5.28 23.25
C SER A 5 3.74 6.09 22.09
N ASN A 6 4.35 7.20 21.66
CA ASN A 6 3.84 7.92 20.50
C ASN A 6 4.18 7.19 19.17
N ALA A 7 3.15 6.86 18.39
CA ALA A 7 3.28 6.18 17.10
C ALA A 7 3.33 7.15 15.90
N PHE A 8 2.99 8.42 16.11
CA PHE A 8 2.94 9.45 15.08
C PHE A 8 4.18 10.35 15.10
N LEU A 9 4.35 11.15 14.04
CA LEU A 9 5.35 12.21 13.97
C LEU A 9 5.11 13.25 15.08
N MET A 10 6.17 13.91 15.53
CA MET A 10 6.03 15.07 16.42
C MET A 10 5.40 16.25 15.66
N ASP A 11 4.79 17.16 16.41
CA ASP A 11 4.29 18.42 15.86
C ASP A 11 5.40 19.19 15.13
N ALA A 12 5.06 19.77 13.98
CA ALA A 12 5.99 20.49 13.14
C ALA A 12 6.54 21.74 13.83
N ALA A 13 7.87 21.83 13.95
CA ALA A 13 8.56 23.00 14.49
C ALA A 13 9.09 23.96 13.40
N SER A 14 8.93 23.60 12.12
CA SER A 14 9.35 24.42 10.98
C SER A 14 8.44 24.18 9.76
N PRO A 15 8.33 25.13 8.82
CA PRO A 15 7.52 24.97 7.61
C PRO A 15 7.94 23.76 6.76
N LEU A 16 9.25 23.43 6.74
CA LEU A 16 9.75 22.25 6.05
C LEU A 16 9.20 20.95 6.66
N MET A 17 9.11 20.90 7.98
CA MET A 17 8.59 19.73 8.70
C MET A 17 7.10 19.53 8.46
N GLU A 18 6.34 20.60 8.26
CA GLU A 18 4.92 20.54 7.89
C GLU A 18 4.72 19.96 6.47
N HIS A 19 5.57 20.35 5.51
CA HIS A 19 5.56 19.73 4.18
C HIS A 19 5.94 18.24 4.23
N LEU A 20 6.90 17.86 5.08
CA LEU A 20 7.28 16.47 5.26
C LEU A 20 6.17 15.64 5.92
N SER A 21 5.42 16.19 6.89
CA SER A 21 4.26 15.49 7.46
C SER A 21 3.14 15.29 6.44
N LEU A 22 2.86 16.29 5.58
CA LEU A 22 1.87 16.15 4.52
C LEU A 22 2.28 15.10 3.48
N PHE A 23 3.56 15.08 3.11
CA PHE A 23 4.11 14.05 2.23
C PHE A 23 4.00 12.66 2.86
N HIS A 24 4.41 12.53 4.13
CA HIS A 24 4.30 11.28 4.88
C HIS A 24 2.85 10.76 4.88
N ASP A 25 1.87 11.59 5.22
CA ASP A 25 0.47 11.16 5.30
C ASP A 25 -0.07 10.72 3.93
N TYR A 26 0.32 11.41 2.85
CA TYR A 26 -0.02 11.01 1.48
C TYR A 26 0.57 9.64 1.12
N THR A 27 1.86 9.42 1.41
CA THR A 27 2.51 8.13 1.14
C THR A 27 1.92 6.99 1.98
N MET A 28 1.60 7.25 3.25
CA MET A 28 0.99 6.26 4.15
C MET A 28 -0.41 5.87 3.70
N LEU A 29 -1.21 6.81 3.19
CA LEU A 29 -2.52 6.51 2.61
C LEU A 29 -2.39 5.50 1.47
N ILE A 30 -1.46 5.73 0.54
CA ILE A 30 -1.25 4.84 -0.61
C ILE A 30 -0.76 3.46 -0.16
N LEU A 31 0.18 3.40 0.79
CA LEU A 31 0.67 2.13 1.34
C LEU A 31 -0.45 1.31 2.00
N ILE A 32 -1.34 1.94 2.76
CA ILE A 32 -2.50 1.24 3.37
C ILE A 32 -3.44 0.69 2.29
N VAL A 33 -3.68 1.43 1.20
CA VAL A 33 -4.48 0.94 0.07
C VAL A 33 -3.84 -0.31 -0.55
N ILE A 34 -2.53 -0.31 -0.76
CA ILE A 34 -1.83 -1.47 -1.32
C ILE A 34 -1.93 -2.68 -0.38
N LEU A 35 -1.68 -2.49 0.92
CA LEU A 35 -1.75 -3.58 1.92
C LEU A 35 -3.17 -4.14 2.07
N THR A 36 -4.20 -3.30 2.01
CA THR A 36 -5.59 -3.75 2.08
C THR A 36 -6.00 -4.56 0.85
N ILE A 37 -5.55 -4.17 -0.35
CA ILE A 37 -5.77 -4.96 -1.58
C ILE A 37 -5.09 -6.34 -1.48
N ILE A 38 -3.81 -6.36 -1.08
CA ILE A 38 -3.06 -7.63 -0.96
C ILE A 38 -3.72 -8.54 0.08
N SER A 39 -4.01 -8.03 1.28
CA SER A 39 -4.66 -8.83 2.33
C SER A 39 -6.04 -9.36 1.89
N TYR A 40 -6.83 -8.54 1.20
CA TYR A 40 -8.10 -8.98 0.62
C TYR A 40 -7.92 -10.13 -0.39
N THR A 41 -6.97 -10.01 -1.33
CA THR A 41 -6.69 -11.08 -2.31
C THR A 41 -6.26 -12.38 -1.63
N MET A 42 -5.42 -12.31 -0.60
CA MET A 42 -5.00 -13.49 0.16
C MET A 42 -6.18 -14.16 0.87
N ILE A 43 -7.05 -13.39 1.52
CA ILE A 43 -8.25 -13.92 2.18
C ILE A 43 -9.19 -14.56 1.16
N MET A 44 -9.35 -13.94 -0.02
CA MET A 44 -10.19 -14.46 -1.10
C MET A 44 -9.68 -15.81 -1.60
N ILE A 45 -8.37 -15.96 -1.82
CA ILE A 45 -7.75 -17.21 -2.24
C ILE A 45 -7.97 -18.30 -1.20
N MET A 46 -7.76 -18.01 0.10
CA MET A 46 -7.98 -18.98 1.17
C MET A 46 -9.44 -19.44 1.30
N LYS A 47 -10.40 -18.54 1.04
CA LYS A 47 -11.84 -18.86 1.12
C LYS A 47 -12.40 -19.49 -0.17
N ASN A 48 -11.66 -19.46 -1.27
CA ASN A 48 -12.14 -19.96 -2.54
C ASN A 48 -12.15 -21.50 -2.57
N LYS A 49 -13.33 -22.09 -2.80
CA LYS A 49 -13.50 -23.56 -2.90
C LYS A 49 -13.30 -24.08 -4.32
N LEU A 50 -13.28 -23.21 -5.33
CA LEU A 50 -13.16 -23.58 -6.73
C LEU A 50 -11.68 -23.68 -7.12
N ILE A 51 -11.22 -24.89 -7.43
CA ILE A 51 -9.84 -25.15 -7.86
C ILE A 51 -9.80 -25.07 -9.39
N ASN A 52 -9.17 -24.03 -9.92
CA ASN A 52 -8.86 -23.95 -11.35
C ASN A 52 -7.42 -24.42 -11.60
N LYS A 53 -7.26 -25.64 -12.11
CA LYS A 53 -5.93 -26.25 -12.39
C LYS A 53 -5.26 -25.72 -13.65
N THR A 54 -5.98 -25.07 -14.56
CA THR A 54 -5.41 -24.56 -15.83
C THR A 54 -4.82 -23.17 -15.69
N LEU A 55 -4.99 -22.52 -14.54
CA LEU A 55 -4.51 -21.16 -14.25
C LEU A 55 -3.07 -21.16 -13.70
N MET A 56 -2.22 -22.08 -14.20
CA MET A 56 -0.82 -22.22 -13.75
C MET A 56 0.08 -21.09 -14.26
N GLU A 57 -0.20 -20.58 -15.46
CA GLU A 57 0.45 -19.37 -16.00
C GLU A 57 -0.62 -18.40 -16.46
N GLY A 58 -0.70 -17.25 -15.79
CA GLY A 58 -1.60 -16.17 -16.12
C GLY A 58 -0.83 -14.91 -16.45
N GLN A 59 -0.13 -14.87 -17.59
CA GLN A 59 0.71 -13.73 -17.99
C GLN A 59 -0.03 -12.38 -17.92
N ILE A 60 -1.32 -12.40 -18.25
CA ILE A 60 -2.20 -11.22 -18.17
C ILE A 60 -2.38 -10.76 -16.71
N ILE A 61 -2.54 -11.69 -15.77
CA ILE A 61 -2.67 -11.40 -14.34
C ILE A 61 -1.36 -10.83 -13.80
N GLU A 62 -0.22 -11.36 -14.25
CA GLU A 62 1.08 -10.82 -13.86
C GLU A 62 1.29 -9.40 -14.36
N ILE A 63 0.97 -9.12 -15.62
CA ILE A 63 1.07 -7.77 -16.16
C ILE A 63 0.16 -6.81 -15.38
N LEU A 64 -1.08 -7.22 -15.06
CA LEU A 64 -2.02 -6.40 -14.30
C LEU A 64 -1.49 -6.07 -12.89
N TRP A 65 -1.03 -7.06 -12.13
CA TRP A 65 -0.53 -6.80 -10.77
C TRP A 65 0.85 -6.12 -10.73
N THR A 66 1.54 -5.94 -11.86
CA THR A 66 2.80 -5.18 -11.94
C THR A 66 2.53 -3.73 -12.32
N ILE A 67 1.62 -3.50 -13.28
CA ILE A 67 1.26 -2.14 -13.72
C ILE A 67 0.49 -1.39 -12.64
N ILE A 68 -0.44 -2.06 -11.93
CA ILE A 68 -1.25 -1.40 -10.90
C ILE A 68 -0.37 -0.79 -9.79
N PRO A 69 0.56 -1.54 -9.15
CA PRO A 69 1.48 -0.97 -8.16
C PRO A 69 2.46 0.05 -8.74
N MET A 70 2.94 -0.16 -9.97
CA MET A 70 3.83 0.79 -10.65
C MET A 70 3.17 2.16 -10.79
N ILE A 71 1.93 2.23 -11.27
CA ILE A 71 1.19 3.48 -11.43
C ILE A 71 0.97 4.14 -10.06
N THR A 72 0.58 3.38 -9.04
CA THR A 72 0.39 3.93 -7.68
C THR A 72 1.67 4.50 -7.08
N LEU A 73 2.83 3.90 -7.36
CA LEU A 73 4.13 4.39 -6.90
C LEU A 73 4.58 5.65 -7.67
N LEU A 74 4.18 5.80 -8.93
CA LEU A 74 4.47 7.00 -9.71
C LEU A 74 3.81 8.24 -9.08
N PHE A 75 2.61 8.10 -8.50
CA PHE A 75 1.96 9.20 -7.78
C PHE A 75 2.70 9.64 -6.51
N ILE A 76 3.58 8.81 -5.95
CA ILE A 76 4.41 9.14 -4.77
C ILE A 76 5.71 9.86 -5.16
N ALA A 77 6.25 9.57 -6.35
CA ALA A 77 7.52 10.09 -6.84
C ALA A 77 7.42 11.55 -7.32
#